data_AF-A0A667YVZ8-F1
#
_entry.id   AF-A0A667YVZ8-F1
#
_cell.length_a   1.000
_cell.length_b   1.000
_cell.length_c   1.000
_cell.angle_alpha   90.00
_cell.angle_beta   90.00
_cell.angle_gamma   90.00
#
_symmetry.space_group_name_H-M   'P 1'
#
loop_
_entity.id
_entity.type
_entity.pdbx_description
1 polymer ?
#
loop_
_entity_poly.entity_id
_entity_poly.type
_entity_poly.pdbx_seq_one_letter_code
_entity_poly.pdbx_strand_id
1 'polypeptide(L)'
;LLECGPSPGTRPEDEAEGKHPQREKWASKLDFVLSVAGGFVGLGNVWRFPYLCYKNGGGAFLIPYFIFLFGGGLPVFFLEVALGQFTSEGGITCWEKLCPIFTGIGYASIVIVSLLNIYYIVILAWGLYYLFQCFQPELPWAKCKQPWNTERCVEDTYRKNKTLWLATNATNFTSPVTEFWERNVLGITSGIEEIGPIKWDLALCLLAVWIICFFCIWKGVKSTGKVVYITATFPFVMLIVLLVRGVTLPGATEGIKFYLYPDVARLKDPEVWIDAGTQIFFSYAICLGAMTSLGSYNKYKYNCYRDCMLLGALNSGTSFVSGFAIFSVLGFMAQEQGVDIADVAESGPGLAFIAYPKAVSMMPLPTFWAILFFIMLLLLGLDSQFVEVEGQITSLVDLYPSFLRKGYRREVFIAVICCISYLLGLTMVTKGGMYVFQLFDYYAASGVCLLWVAFFECIAVAWVYGADNFYDAIEDMIGYRPNPWMKWSWTIVTPFLCMGCFVFSLVKYKPLTYNKVYEYPDWSIGVGWTLALASMICIPMVVVIKIIQSDGPLIERIKAVAAPVRGGASSRPADHRSPKELSYPLDPNGNKGLLMKGPTHTIVETMM
;
A
#
# COMPACT_ATOMS: atom_id res chain seq x y z
N LEU A 1 15.68 29.01 -28.08
CA LEU A 1 14.38 29.51 -27.60
C LEU A 1 13.39 28.36 -27.66
N LEU A 2 13.31 27.57 -26.58
CA LEU A 2 12.26 26.56 -26.41
C LEU A 2 11.12 27.27 -25.70
N GLU A 3 10.04 27.57 -26.43
CA GLU A 3 8.80 28.07 -25.84
C GLU A 3 8.31 27.04 -24.81
N CYS A 4 8.31 27.44 -23.54
CA CYS A 4 7.67 26.67 -22.49
C CYS A 4 6.16 26.72 -22.74
N GLY A 5 5.57 25.59 -23.12
CA GLY A 5 4.11 25.45 -23.15
C GLY A 5 3.48 25.74 -21.76
N PRO A 6 2.16 26.00 -21.72
CA PRO A 6 1.46 26.35 -20.48
C PRO A 6 1.66 25.27 -19.42
N SER A 7 1.79 25.65 -18.13
CA SER A 7 1.99 24.66 -17.07
C SER A 7 0.73 23.80 -16.93
N PRO A 8 0.85 22.47 -16.82
CA PRO A 8 -0.29 21.61 -16.57
C PRO A 8 -0.91 21.95 -15.21
N GLY A 9 -2.12 22.52 -15.23
CA GLY A 9 -2.90 22.80 -14.02
C GLY A 9 -3.19 24.28 -13.74
N THR A 10 -2.50 25.21 -14.40
CA THR A 10 -2.85 26.65 -14.38
C THR A 10 -3.76 26.97 -15.56
N ARG A 11 -4.87 27.70 -15.32
CA ARG A 11 -5.58 28.32 -16.44
C ARG A 11 -4.65 29.38 -17.05
N PRO A 12 -4.65 29.58 -18.37
CA PRO A 12 -3.85 30.64 -19.00
C PRO A 12 -4.08 32.02 -18.37
N GLU A 13 -5.29 32.23 -17.87
CA GLU A 13 -5.77 33.41 -17.14
C GLU A 13 -5.05 33.60 -15.79
N ASP A 14 -4.81 32.52 -15.04
CA ASP A 14 -4.17 32.56 -13.71
C ASP A 14 -2.65 32.79 -13.81
N GLU A 15 -2.01 32.32 -14.89
CA GLU A 15 -0.60 32.61 -15.22
C GLU A 15 -0.41 34.06 -15.66
N ALA A 16 -1.35 34.63 -16.41
CA ALA A 16 -1.33 36.04 -16.83
C ALA A 16 -1.55 37.01 -15.65
N GLU A 17 -2.27 36.59 -14.61
CA GLU A 17 -2.54 37.38 -13.40
C GLU A 17 -1.50 37.20 -12.29
N GLY A 18 -0.46 36.38 -12.49
CA GLY A 18 0.57 36.13 -11.46
C GLY A 18 0.07 35.41 -10.22
N LYS A 19 -1.07 34.71 -10.30
CA LYS A 19 -1.64 33.94 -9.19
C LYS A 19 -0.80 32.69 -8.91
N HIS A 20 -0.68 32.32 -7.64
CA HIS A 20 0.00 31.07 -7.27
C HIS A 20 -0.69 29.87 -7.95
N PRO A 21 0.07 28.93 -8.54
CA PRO A 21 -0.51 27.78 -9.22
C PRO A 21 -1.38 26.97 -8.24
N GLN A 22 -2.69 26.95 -8.49
CA GLN A 22 -3.65 26.22 -7.68
C GLN A 22 -3.48 24.71 -7.87
N ARG A 23 -3.58 23.95 -6.78
CA ARG A 23 -3.53 22.48 -6.82
C ARG A 23 -4.70 21.95 -7.63
N GLU A 24 -4.44 20.99 -8.51
CA GLU A 24 -5.50 20.28 -9.21
C GLU A 24 -6.47 19.60 -8.21
N LYS A 25 -7.72 19.44 -8.61
CA LYS A 25 -8.75 18.81 -7.78
C LYS A 25 -9.45 17.70 -8.56
N TRP A 26 -9.98 16.72 -7.85
CA TRP A 26 -10.80 15.66 -8.45
C TRP A 26 -11.96 16.26 -9.26
N ALA A 27 -12.17 15.75 -10.47
CA ALA A 27 -13.25 16.23 -11.34
C ALA A 27 -14.62 15.83 -10.78
N SER A 28 -14.73 14.63 -10.22
CA SER A 28 -15.94 14.13 -9.56
C SER A 28 -15.64 13.48 -8.20
N LYS A 29 -16.67 13.34 -7.36
CA LYS A 29 -16.57 12.58 -6.10
C LYS A 29 -16.28 11.10 -6.35
N LEU A 30 -16.84 10.56 -7.43
CA LEU A 30 -16.70 9.16 -7.79
C LEU A 30 -15.26 8.86 -8.21
N ASP A 31 -14.57 9.80 -8.84
CA ASP A 31 -13.16 9.65 -9.21
C ASP A 31 -12.29 9.44 -7.95
N PHE A 32 -12.52 10.23 -6.89
CA PHE A 32 -11.85 10.05 -5.60
C PHE A 32 -12.21 8.70 -4.97
N VAL A 33 -13.50 8.39 -4.85
CA VAL A 33 -13.97 7.15 -4.20
C VAL A 33 -13.43 5.91 -4.93
N LEU A 34 -13.47 5.87 -6.26
CA LEU A 34 -12.95 4.75 -7.04
C LEU A 34 -11.42 4.70 -7.02
N SER A 35 -10.72 5.84 -7.00
CA SER A 35 -9.26 5.84 -6.89
C SER A 35 -8.79 5.33 -5.53
N VAL A 36 -9.44 5.73 -4.43
CA VAL A 36 -9.14 5.16 -3.11
C VAL A 36 -9.56 3.69 -3.06
N ALA A 37 -10.73 3.35 -3.62
CA ALA A 37 -11.22 1.98 -3.64
C ALA A 37 -10.29 1.02 -4.39
N GLY A 38 -9.83 1.39 -5.58
CA GLY A 38 -8.84 0.60 -6.33
C GLY A 38 -7.47 0.59 -5.64
N GLY A 39 -7.06 1.71 -5.03
CA GLY A 39 -5.76 1.80 -4.36
C GLY A 39 -5.59 0.79 -3.24
N PHE A 40 -6.59 0.65 -2.36
CA PHE A 40 -6.51 -0.20 -1.17
C PHE A 40 -7.14 -1.60 -1.33
N VAL A 41 -7.98 -1.85 -2.35
CA VAL A 41 -8.57 -3.15 -2.66
C VAL A 41 -7.67 -3.77 -3.71
N GLY A 42 -6.59 -4.36 -3.21
CA GLY A 42 -5.55 -4.94 -4.04
C GLY A 42 -5.48 -6.45 -3.89
N LEU A 43 -4.32 -6.99 -4.26
CA LEU A 43 -4.03 -8.41 -4.14
C LEU A 43 -4.13 -8.90 -2.69
N GLY A 44 -3.70 -8.06 -1.74
CA GLY A 44 -3.76 -8.34 -0.29
C GLY A 44 -5.15 -8.74 0.21
N ASN A 45 -6.21 -8.18 -0.36
CA ASN A 45 -7.58 -8.55 -0.01
C ASN A 45 -7.91 -9.98 -0.46
N VAL A 46 -7.48 -10.36 -1.66
CA VAL A 46 -7.83 -11.63 -2.29
C VAL A 46 -6.97 -12.79 -1.80
N TRP A 47 -5.66 -12.62 -1.66
CA TRP A 47 -4.75 -13.74 -1.40
C TRP A 47 -4.16 -13.80 0.01
N ARG A 48 -4.14 -12.67 0.74
CA ARG A 48 -3.42 -12.56 2.01
C ARG A 48 -4.40 -12.62 3.16
N PHE A 49 -5.46 -11.82 3.10
CA PHE A 49 -6.49 -11.86 4.15
C PHE A 49 -7.10 -13.27 4.33
N PRO A 50 -7.53 -13.98 3.27
CA PRO A 50 -8.10 -15.31 3.46
C PRO A 50 -7.08 -16.30 4.02
N TYR A 51 -5.83 -16.21 3.57
CA TYR A 51 -4.72 -17.01 4.10
C TYR A 51 -4.49 -16.75 5.61
N LEU A 52 -4.42 -15.47 6.01
CA LEU A 52 -4.22 -15.11 7.41
C LEU A 52 -5.42 -15.50 8.29
N CYS A 53 -6.64 -15.41 7.76
CA CYS A 53 -7.84 -15.82 8.48
C CYS A 53 -7.76 -17.28 8.89
N TYR A 54 -7.50 -18.21 7.96
CA TYR A 54 -7.42 -19.63 8.32
C TYR A 54 -6.19 -19.92 9.19
N LYS A 55 -5.01 -19.40 8.85
CA LYS A 55 -3.75 -19.62 9.60
C LYS A 55 -3.89 -19.25 11.08
N ASN A 56 -4.67 -18.21 11.36
CA ASN A 56 -4.79 -17.61 12.66
C ASN A 56 -6.09 -17.95 13.40
N GLY A 57 -6.66 -19.12 13.11
CA GLY A 57 -7.79 -19.68 13.85
C GLY A 57 -9.14 -19.44 13.20
N GLY A 58 -9.17 -19.31 11.88
CA GLY A 58 -10.39 -19.12 11.09
C GLY A 58 -11.18 -17.91 11.56
N GLY A 59 -12.47 -18.10 11.86
CA GLY A 59 -13.35 -17.03 12.32
C GLY A 59 -12.89 -16.33 13.61
N ALA A 60 -12.04 -16.96 14.43
CA ALA A 60 -11.49 -16.30 15.63
C ALA A 60 -10.57 -15.12 15.27
N PHE A 61 -9.87 -15.18 14.13
CA PHE A 61 -9.00 -14.11 13.63
C PHE A 61 -9.75 -12.80 13.38
N LEU A 62 -11.06 -12.86 13.14
CA LEU A 62 -11.88 -11.67 12.93
C LEU A 62 -11.93 -10.76 14.17
N ILE A 63 -11.74 -11.32 15.38
CA ILE A 63 -11.71 -10.54 16.63
C ILE A 63 -10.54 -9.53 16.63
N PRO A 64 -9.26 -9.96 16.55
CA PRO A 64 -8.16 -9.02 16.48
C PRO A 64 -8.23 -8.17 15.19
N TYR A 65 -8.68 -8.72 14.06
CA TYR A 65 -8.87 -7.94 12.83
C TYR A 65 -9.81 -6.75 13.03
N PHE A 66 -10.99 -6.93 13.65
CA PHE A 66 -11.92 -5.85 13.93
C PHE A 66 -11.40 -4.87 14.99
N ILE A 67 -10.63 -5.36 15.98
CA ILE A 67 -9.96 -4.48 16.95
C ILE A 67 -8.96 -3.56 16.25
N PHE A 68 -8.15 -4.06 15.32
CA PHE A 68 -7.25 -3.23 14.54
C PHE A 68 -7.98 -2.35 13.52
N LEU A 69 -9.06 -2.83 12.92
CA LEU A 69 -9.89 -2.06 12.00
C LEU A 69 -10.42 -0.79 12.68
N PHE A 70 -11.08 -0.94 13.83
CA PHE A 70 -11.68 0.19 14.54
C PHE A 70 -10.66 0.90 15.46
N GLY A 71 -9.67 0.19 15.98
CA GLY A 71 -8.68 0.77 16.88
C GLY A 71 -7.57 1.53 16.18
N GLY A 72 -7.26 1.21 14.91
CA GLY A 72 -6.11 1.77 14.18
C GLY A 72 -6.40 2.10 12.72
N GLY A 73 -6.84 1.12 11.92
CA GLY A 73 -6.99 1.25 10.46
C GLY A 73 -7.90 2.39 10.02
N LEU A 74 -9.18 2.36 10.41
CA LEU A 74 -10.16 3.41 10.10
C LEU A 74 -9.75 4.79 10.65
N PRO A 75 -9.31 4.90 11.93
CA PRO A 75 -8.78 6.16 12.45
C PRO A 75 -7.62 6.73 11.64
N VAL A 76 -6.57 5.95 11.38
CA VAL A 76 -5.37 6.46 10.67
C VAL A 76 -5.69 6.76 9.21
N PHE A 77 -6.48 5.92 8.55
CA PHE A 77 -6.96 6.20 7.20
C PHE A 77 -7.70 7.54 7.12
N PHE A 78 -8.63 7.80 8.05
CA PHE A 78 -9.32 9.07 8.10
C PHE A 78 -8.37 10.23 8.43
N LEU A 79 -7.40 10.03 9.33
CA LEU A 79 -6.39 11.03 9.68
C LEU A 79 -5.59 11.46 8.45
N GLU A 80 -5.05 10.53 7.67
CA GLU A 80 -4.26 10.83 6.48
C GLU A 80 -5.07 11.58 5.42
N VAL A 81 -6.29 11.09 5.11
CA VAL A 81 -7.16 11.75 4.12
C VAL A 81 -7.56 13.15 4.58
N ALA A 82 -7.91 13.33 5.85
CA ALA A 82 -8.26 14.62 6.42
C ALA A 82 -7.06 15.58 6.45
N LEU A 83 -5.87 15.09 6.81
CA LEU A 83 -4.63 15.86 6.82
C LEU A 83 -4.28 16.36 5.41
N GLY A 84 -4.37 15.47 4.41
CA GLY A 84 -4.18 15.82 3.01
C GLY A 84 -5.18 16.88 2.56
N GLN A 85 -6.47 16.66 2.79
CA GLN A 85 -7.53 17.60 2.41
C GLN A 85 -7.36 18.97 3.07
N PHE A 86 -7.01 18.98 4.36
CA PHE A 86 -6.82 20.20 5.15
C PHE A 86 -5.64 21.01 4.63
N THR A 87 -4.50 20.37 4.42
CA THR A 87 -3.27 21.06 3.99
C THR A 87 -3.23 21.37 2.50
N SER A 88 -3.98 20.61 1.70
CA SER A 88 -3.85 20.56 0.24
C SER A 88 -2.40 20.34 -0.20
N GLU A 89 -1.63 19.54 0.55
CA GLU A 89 -0.24 19.18 0.27
C GLU A 89 -0.04 17.65 0.27
N GLY A 90 1.00 17.19 -0.43
CA GLY A 90 1.43 15.79 -0.44
C GLY A 90 2.05 15.34 0.88
N GLY A 91 2.46 14.07 0.94
CA GLY A 91 2.85 13.36 2.14
C GLY A 91 4.06 13.88 2.92
N ILE A 92 4.91 14.76 2.35
CA ILE A 92 6.03 15.40 3.09
C ILE A 92 5.64 16.81 3.55
N THR A 93 5.24 17.66 2.61
CA THR A 93 4.94 19.07 2.85
C THR A 93 3.75 19.28 3.81
N CYS A 94 2.82 18.31 3.89
CA CYS A 94 1.74 18.37 4.88
C CYS A 94 2.26 18.36 6.33
N TRP A 95 3.27 17.54 6.64
CA TRP A 95 3.88 17.47 7.96
C TRP A 95 4.73 18.71 8.26
N GLU A 96 5.41 19.26 7.26
CA GLU A 96 6.12 20.55 7.43
C GLU A 96 5.17 21.68 7.82
N LYS A 97 3.95 21.73 7.26
CA LYS A 97 2.93 22.73 7.63
C LYS A 97 2.23 22.45 8.95
N LEU A 98 2.02 21.19 9.31
CA LEU A 98 1.29 20.81 10.51
C LEU A 98 2.21 20.78 11.74
N CYS A 99 3.33 20.08 11.65
CA CYS A 99 4.24 19.79 12.75
C CYS A 99 5.69 19.61 12.24
N PRO A 100 6.47 20.71 12.08
CA PRO A 100 7.78 20.70 11.43
C PRO A 100 8.81 19.75 12.06
N ILE A 101 8.76 19.53 13.37
CA ILE A 101 9.62 18.56 14.07
C ILE A 101 9.42 17.13 13.57
N PHE A 102 8.22 16.78 13.09
CA PHE A 102 7.83 15.45 12.63
C PHE A 102 7.76 15.32 11.09
N THR A 103 8.38 16.23 10.32
CA THR A 103 8.49 16.08 8.85
C THR A 103 9.18 14.77 8.44
N GLY A 104 9.97 14.16 9.33
CA GLY A 104 10.56 12.84 9.13
C GLY A 104 9.54 11.72 8.89
N ILE A 105 8.29 11.88 9.31
CA ILE A 105 7.18 10.95 9.01
C ILE A 105 6.98 10.87 7.49
N GLY A 106 6.86 12.02 6.82
CA GLY A 106 6.67 12.07 5.37
C GLY A 106 7.85 11.46 4.60
N TYR A 107 9.08 11.70 5.05
CA TYR A 107 10.26 11.06 4.45
C TYR A 107 10.25 9.54 4.66
N ALA A 108 9.89 9.07 5.85
CA ALA A 108 9.76 7.63 6.14
C ALA A 108 8.72 6.98 5.20
N SER A 109 7.53 7.58 5.09
CA SER A 109 6.48 7.12 4.18
C SER A 109 6.95 7.04 2.73
N ILE A 110 7.73 8.03 2.27
CA ILE A 110 8.26 8.06 0.90
C ILE A 110 9.32 6.99 0.66
N VAL A 111 10.17 6.70 1.64
CA VAL A 111 11.11 5.57 1.54
C VAL A 111 10.36 4.25 1.46
N ILE A 112 9.35 4.04 2.31
CA ILE A 112 8.54 2.81 2.32
C ILE A 112 7.83 2.62 0.97
N VAL A 113 7.09 3.62 0.49
CA VAL A 113 6.35 3.50 -0.77
C VAL A 113 7.28 3.35 -1.97
N SER A 114 8.47 3.96 -1.95
CA SER A 114 9.47 3.76 -3.02
C SER A 114 9.95 2.32 -3.08
N LEU A 115 10.26 1.71 -1.93
CA LEU A 115 10.68 0.31 -1.86
C LEU A 115 9.53 -0.63 -2.23
N LEU A 116 8.31 -0.31 -1.80
CA LEU A 116 7.09 -1.07 -2.11
C LEU A 116 6.81 -1.08 -3.61
N ASN A 117 6.83 0.09 -4.26
CA ASN A 117 6.61 0.24 -5.69
C ASN A 117 7.56 -0.60 -6.55
N ILE A 118 8.80 -0.83 -6.08
CA ILE A 118 9.81 -1.61 -6.81
C ILE A 118 9.45 -3.11 -6.81
N TYR A 119 9.05 -3.67 -5.67
CA TYR A 119 8.79 -5.12 -5.57
C TYR A 119 7.35 -5.48 -5.94
N TYR A 120 6.36 -4.66 -5.57
CA TYR A 120 4.95 -4.98 -5.79
C TYR A 120 4.65 -5.16 -7.28
N ILE A 121 5.22 -4.31 -8.14
CA ILE A 121 5.03 -4.39 -9.59
C ILE A 121 5.61 -5.65 -10.24
N VAL A 122 6.53 -6.35 -9.58
CA VAL A 122 7.04 -7.65 -10.05
C VAL A 122 5.94 -8.70 -10.07
N ILE A 123 4.99 -8.62 -9.12
CA ILE A 123 3.80 -9.49 -9.13
C ILE A 123 2.96 -9.26 -10.38
N LEU A 124 2.79 -8.02 -10.80
CA LEU A 124 2.07 -7.70 -12.04
C LEU A 124 2.81 -8.25 -13.25
N ALA A 125 4.15 -8.22 -13.26
CA ALA A 125 4.94 -8.82 -14.32
C ALA A 125 4.70 -10.34 -14.42
N TRP A 126 4.63 -11.05 -13.27
CA TRP A 126 4.22 -12.46 -13.25
C TRP A 126 2.79 -12.66 -13.73
N GLY A 127 1.84 -11.82 -13.30
CA GLY A 127 0.45 -11.85 -13.75
C GLY A 127 0.32 -11.68 -15.27
N LEU A 128 1.09 -10.74 -15.84
CA LEU A 128 1.12 -10.48 -17.27
C LEU A 128 1.73 -11.64 -18.05
N TYR A 129 2.81 -12.23 -17.52
CA TYR A 129 3.40 -13.44 -18.09
C TYR A 129 2.37 -14.58 -18.16
N TYR A 130 1.69 -14.88 -17.06
CA TYR A 130 0.66 -15.92 -17.02
C TYR A 130 -0.50 -15.62 -17.97
N LEU A 131 -0.94 -14.36 -18.06
CA LEU A 131 -1.97 -13.96 -19.01
C LEU A 131 -1.56 -14.26 -20.46
N PHE A 132 -0.33 -13.96 -20.86
CA PHE A 132 0.17 -14.31 -22.20
C PHE A 132 0.21 -15.82 -22.42
N GLN A 133 0.57 -16.59 -21.40
CA GLN A 133 0.60 -18.05 -21.45
C GLN A 133 -0.80 -18.68 -21.55
N CYS A 134 -1.88 -17.96 -21.24
CA CYS A 134 -3.24 -18.44 -21.44
C CYS A 134 -3.66 -18.51 -22.91
N PHE A 135 -3.00 -17.79 -23.83
CA PHE A 135 -3.35 -17.78 -25.26
C PHE A 135 -2.76 -18.96 -26.05
N GLN A 136 -2.58 -20.10 -25.38
CA GLN A 136 -2.15 -21.36 -25.96
C GLN A 136 -3.35 -22.31 -26.12
N PRO A 137 -3.29 -23.30 -27.05
CA PRO A 137 -4.38 -24.28 -27.22
C PRO A 137 -4.73 -25.04 -25.94
N GLU A 138 -3.72 -25.28 -25.10
CA GLU A 138 -3.85 -25.90 -23.80
C GLU A 138 -2.98 -25.14 -22.78
N LEU A 139 -3.46 -25.01 -21.55
CA LEU A 139 -2.73 -24.28 -20.51
C LEU A 139 -1.38 -24.96 -20.23
N PRO A 140 -0.24 -24.24 -20.25
CA PRO A 140 1.08 -24.87 -20.19
C PRO A 140 1.40 -25.52 -18.84
N TRP A 141 0.70 -25.13 -17.77
CA TRP A 141 0.82 -25.72 -16.44
C TRP A 141 -0.16 -26.88 -16.18
N ALA A 142 -1.02 -27.24 -17.15
CA ALA A 142 -2.03 -28.28 -16.94
C ALA A 142 -1.49 -29.72 -17.02
N LYS A 143 -0.37 -29.94 -17.73
CA LYS A 143 0.18 -31.28 -18.02
C LYS A 143 1.66 -31.38 -17.74
N CYS A 144 2.12 -32.60 -17.49
CA CYS A 144 3.54 -32.91 -17.47
C CYS A 144 4.07 -33.11 -18.90
N LYS A 145 5.39 -33.35 -19.05
CA LYS A 145 6.12 -33.54 -20.33
C LYS A 145 6.37 -32.27 -21.13
N GLN A 146 6.40 -31.13 -20.47
CA GLN A 146 6.93 -29.89 -21.04
C GLN A 146 8.47 -29.85 -20.91
N PRO A 147 9.18 -29.00 -21.67
CA PRO A 147 10.64 -28.93 -21.63
C PRO A 147 11.24 -28.62 -20.26
N TRP A 148 10.48 -27.95 -19.39
CA TRP A 148 10.87 -27.62 -18.01
C TRP A 148 10.48 -28.68 -16.98
N ASN A 149 9.81 -29.77 -17.36
CA ASN A 149 9.39 -30.78 -16.38
C ASN A 149 10.52 -31.75 -16.00
N THR A 150 10.47 -32.28 -14.78
CA THR A 150 11.32 -33.41 -14.36
C THR A 150 10.58 -34.74 -14.54
N GLU A 151 11.31 -35.84 -14.41
CA GLU A 151 10.73 -37.19 -14.28
C GLU A 151 9.86 -37.34 -13.01
N ARG A 152 9.96 -36.42 -12.05
CA ARG A 152 9.15 -36.38 -10.82
C ARG A 152 7.84 -35.61 -10.99
N CYS A 153 7.57 -35.05 -12.17
CA CYS A 153 6.29 -34.41 -12.46
C CYS A 153 5.19 -35.46 -12.55
N VAL A 154 4.15 -35.32 -11.73
CA VAL A 154 2.95 -36.18 -11.80
C VAL A 154 1.70 -35.32 -11.94
N GLU A 155 0.91 -35.63 -12.97
CA GLU A 155 -0.39 -34.99 -13.20
C GLU A 155 -1.37 -35.34 -12.08
N ASP A 156 -2.21 -34.38 -11.68
CA ASP A 156 -3.12 -34.59 -10.53
C ASP A 156 -4.17 -35.69 -10.79
N THR A 157 -4.47 -36.01 -12.05
CA THR A 157 -5.32 -37.15 -12.44
C THR A 157 -4.76 -38.50 -11.99
N TYR A 158 -3.44 -38.64 -11.87
CA TYR A 158 -2.80 -39.86 -11.36
C TYR A 158 -3.07 -40.09 -9.86
N ARG A 159 -3.25 -39.02 -9.06
CA ARG A 159 -3.57 -39.13 -7.62
C ARG A 159 -4.92 -39.78 -7.35
N LYS A 160 -5.89 -39.67 -8.26
CA LYS A 160 -7.20 -40.32 -8.12
C LYS A 160 -7.11 -41.85 -8.17
N ASN A 161 -6.13 -42.40 -8.90
CA ASN A 161 -5.88 -43.84 -8.94
C ASN A 161 -5.00 -44.27 -7.75
N LYS A 162 -5.63 -44.51 -6.59
CA LYS A 162 -4.96 -44.91 -5.33
C LYS A 162 -3.97 -46.07 -5.50
N THR A 163 -4.28 -47.06 -6.36
CA THR A 163 -3.41 -48.21 -6.63
C THR A 163 -2.08 -47.80 -7.29
N LEU A 164 -2.14 -46.83 -8.19
CA LEU A 164 -0.99 -46.31 -8.93
C LEU A 164 -0.18 -45.33 -8.08
N TRP A 165 -0.87 -44.53 -7.26
CA TRP A 165 -0.28 -43.60 -6.29
C TRP A 165 0.50 -44.32 -5.18
N LEU A 166 -0.04 -45.41 -4.64
CA LEU A 166 0.66 -46.25 -3.65
C LEU A 166 1.88 -46.98 -4.26
N ALA A 167 1.79 -47.38 -5.52
CA ALA A 167 2.88 -48.04 -6.23
C ALA A 167 4.09 -47.11 -6.53
N THR A 168 3.88 -45.79 -6.54
CA THR A 168 4.93 -44.83 -6.92
C THR A 168 5.81 -44.34 -5.76
N ASN A 169 5.55 -44.74 -4.51
CA ASN A 169 6.31 -44.32 -3.31
C ASN A 169 6.38 -42.77 -3.19
N ALA A 170 5.21 -42.17 -2.98
CA ALA A 170 4.86 -40.82 -3.42
C ALA A 170 5.38 -39.62 -2.61
N THR A 171 6.46 -39.75 -1.84
CA THR A 171 6.98 -38.65 -1.01
C THR A 171 7.79 -37.59 -1.78
N ASN A 172 8.16 -37.84 -3.05
CA ASN A 172 9.07 -36.98 -3.82
C ASN A 172 8.51 -36.45 -5.16
N PHE A 173 7.19 -36.47 -5.38
CA PHE A 173 6.59 -35.98 -6.64
C PHE A 173 6.12 -34.53 -6.57
N THR A 174 6.26 -33.83 -7.69
CA THR A 174 5.91 -32.42 -7.90
C THR A 174 4.73 -32.30 -8.86
N SER A 175 3.94 -31.23 -8.70
CA SER A 175 2.82 -30.96 -9.63
C SER A 175 3.29 -30.20 -10.87
N PRO A 176 2.63 -30.35 -12.04
CA PRO A 176 3.02 -29.62 -13.24
C PRO A 176 2.96 -28.09 -13.06
N VAL A 177 2.04 -27.59 -12.23
CA VAL A 177 1.93 -26.17 -11.91
C VAL A 177 3.09 -25.67 -11.05
N THR A 178 3.49 -26.45 -10.04
CA THR A 178 4.67 -26.15 -9.22
C THR A 178 5.93 -26.08 -10.08
N GLU A 179 6.14 -27.08 -10.96
CA GLU A 179 7.31 -27.07 -11.84
C GLU A 179 7.26 -25.96 -12.89
N PHE A 180 6.06 -25.60 -13.38
CA PHE A 180 5.90 -24.44 -14.25
C PHE A 180 6.36 -23.16 -13.55
N TRP A 181 5.89 -22.91 -12.32
CA TRP A 181 6.28 -21.76 -11.53
C TRP A 181 7.79 -21.74 -11.23
N GLU A 182 8.31 -22.80 -10.61
CA GLU A 182 9.68 -22.83 -10.12
C GLU A 182 10.71 -22.96 -11.25
N ARG A 183 10.46 -23.78 -12.27
CA ARG A 183 11.47 -24.12 -13.30
C ARG A 183 11.33 -23.31 -14.58
N ASN A 184 10.12 -22.89 -14.96
CA ASN A 184 9.90 -22.13 -16.19
C ASN A 184 9.73 -20.62 -15.94
N VAL A 185 8.78 -20.23 -15.09
CA VAL A 185 8.50 -18.82 -14.81
C VAL A 185 9.69 -18.18 -14.09
N LEU A 186 10.05 -18.70 -12.92
CA LEU A 186 11.18 -18.19 -12.13
C LEU A 186 12.52 -18.73 -12.64
N GLY A 187 12.59 -20.04 -12.89
CA GLY A 187 13.86 -20.73 -13.10
C GLY A 187 14.73 -20.65 -11.85
N ILE A 188 14.12 -20.88 -10.68
CA ILE A 188 14.66 -20.54 -9.36
C ILE A 188 15.97 -21.27 -9.05
N THR A 189 16.92 -20.52 -8.49
CA THR A 189 18.23 -21.03 -8.06
C THR A 189 18.20 -21.59 -6.64
N SER A 190 19.31 -22.16 -6.19
CA SER A 190 19.43 -22.81 -4.88
C SER A 190 19.28 -21.85 -3.70
N GLY A 191 19.63 -20.56 -3.89
CA GLY A 191 19.61 -19.55 -2.84
C GLY A 191 19.89 -18.14 -3.34
N ILE A 192 19.86 -17.17 -2.44
CA ILE A 192 20.13 -15.75 -2.72
C ILE A 192 21.59 -15.49 -3.12
N GLU A 193 22.50 -16.39 -2.73
CA GLU A 193 23.91 -16.36 -3.09
C GLU A 193 24.13 -16.62 -4.59
N GLU A 194 23.20 -17.33 -5.23
CA GLU A 194 23.24 -17.69 -6.64
C GLU A 194 22.15 -16.94 -7.41
N ILE A 195 22.33 -15.64 -7.64
CA ILE A 195 21.26 -14.82 -8.27
C ILE A 195 20.95 -15.23 -9.73
N GLY A 196 21.94 -15.77 -10.45
CA GLY A 196 21.79 -16.18 -11.84
C GLY A 196 21.48 -15.03 -12.82
N PRO A 197 21.25 -15.34 -14.11
CA PRO A 197 20.94 -14.32 -15.12
C PRO A 197 19.51 -13.76 -14.98
N ILE A 198 19.29 -12.61 -15.59
CA ILE A 198 17.96 -12.00 -15.76
C ILE A 198 17.09 -12.90 -16.66
N LYS A 199 15.84 -13.14 -16.25
CA LYS A 199 14.80 -13.78 -17.05
C LYS A 199 14.19 -12.76 -18.00
N TRP A 200 14.68 -12.74 -19.25
CA TRP A 200 14.33 -11.75 -20.26
C TRP A 200 12.83 -11.62 -20.53
N ASP A 201 12.12 -12.75 -20.50
CA ASP A 201 10.68 -12.83 -20.63
C ASP A 201 9.95 -12.06 -19.52
N LEU A 202 10.39 -12.23 -18.27
CA LEU A 202 9.87 -11.46 -17.14
C LEU A 202 10.31 -10.00 -17.15
N ALA A 203 11.54 -9.70 -17.60
CA ALA A 203 12.02 -8.33 -17.73
C ALA A 203 11.18 -7.53 -18.75
N LEU A 204 10.76 -8.14 -19.86
CA LEU A 204 9.83 -7.52 -20.82
C LEU A 204 8.44 -7.32 -20.24
N CYS A 205 7.93 -8.29 -19.47
CA CYS A 205 6.65 -8.14 -18.76
C CYS A 205 6.73 -6.99 -17.75
N LEU A 206 7.83 -6.90 -17.00
CA LEU A 206 8.10 -5.83 -16.03
C LEU A 206 8.16 -4.45 -16.72
N LEU A 207 8.83 -4.35 -17.87
CA LEU A 207 8.85 -3.12 -18.66
C LEU A 207 7.44 -2.73 -19.12
N ALA A 208 6.67 -3.69 -19.63
CA ALA A 208 5.32 -3.45 -20.11
C ALA A 208 4.39 -2.92 -18.99
N VAL A 209 4.42 -3.51 -17.79
CA VAL A 209 3.60 -3.03 -16.67
C VAL A 209 4.02 -1.65 -16.16
N TRP A 210 5.31 -1.31 -16.19
CA TRP A 210 5.78 0.06 -15.89
C TRP A 210 5.30 1.08 -16.93
N ILE A 211 5.30 0.72 -18.21
CA ILE A 211 4.77 1.56 -19.29
C ILE A 211 3.27 1.80 -19.08
N ILE A 212 2.50 0.75 -18.76
CA ILE A 212 1.07 0.88 -18.44
C ILE A 212 0.88 1.81 -17.24
N CYS A 213 1.61 1.57 -16.14
CA CYS A 213 1.55 2.39 -14.93
C CYS A 213 1.85 3.87 -15.23
N PHE A 214 2.87 4.16 -16.05
CA PHE A 214 3.20 5.52 -16.49
C PHE A 214 2.00 6.20 -17.17
N PHE A 215 1.38 5.54 -18.15
CA PHE A 215 0.22 6.11 -18.85
C PHE A 215 -1.03 6.24 -17.96
N CYS A 216 -1.15 5.45 -16.89
CA CYS A 216 -2.23 5.63 -15.91
C CYS A 216 -2.11 6.98 -15.18
N ILE A 217 -0.90 7.46 -14.87
CA ILE A 217 -0.66 8.63 -13.99
C ILE A 217 -0.02 9.86 -14.66
N TRP A 218 0.41 9.75 -15.91
CA TRP A 218 1.15 10.82 -16.60
C TRP A 218 0.47 12.20 -16.53
N LYS A 219 -0.86 12.27 -16.68
CA LYS A 219 -1.67 13.51 -16.55
C LYS A 219 -2.27 13.71 -15.15
N GLY A 220 -1.68 13.08 -14.14
CA GLY A 220 -2.11 13.12 -12.75
C GLY A 220 -3.52 12.57 -12.54
N VAL A 221 -4.21 13.12 -11.54
CA VAL A 221 -5.56 12.70 -11.13
C VAL A 221 -6.62 12.73 -12.23
N LYS A 222 -6.40 13.51 -13.30
CA LYS A 222 -7.29 13.52 -14.48
C LYS A 222 -7.23 12.24 -15.29
N SER A 223 -6.05 11.61 -15.39
CA SER A 223 -5.86 10.32 -16.04
C SER A 223 -6.24 9.19 -15.09
N THR A 224 -5.72 9.23 -13.87
CA THR A 224 -6.00 8.25 -12.82
C THR A 224 -7.50 8.09 -12.60
N GLY A 225 -8.21 9.20 -12.41
CA GLY A 225 -9.66 9.21 -12.19
C GLY A 225 -10.48 8.65 -13.34
N LYS A 226 -9.94 8.55 -14.56
CA LYS A 226 -10.63 7.93 -15.72
C LYS A 226 -10.36 6.44 -15.80
N VAL A 227 -9.12 6.03 -15.59
CA VAL A 227 -8.68 4.64 -15.70
C VAL A 227 -9.35 3.76 -14.63
N VAL A 228 -9.49 4.27 -13.41
CA VAL A 228 -10.12 3.58 -12.26
C VAL A 228 -11.54 3.09 -12.51
N TYR A 229 -12.28 3.67 -13.47
CA TYR A 229 -13.63 3.20 -13.79
C TYR A 229 -13.64 1.78 -14.34
N ILE A 230 -12.59 1.36 -15.04
CA ILE A 230 -12.47 0.00 -15.56
C ILE A 230 -11.69 -0.85 -14.57
N THR A 231 -10.53 -0.35 -14.15
CA THR A 231 -9.57 -1.12 -13.37
C THR A 231 -10.07 -1.45 -11.97
N ALA A 232 -10.84 -0.55 -11.34
CA ALA A 232 -11.39 -0.82 -10.00
C ALA A 232 -12.69 -1.63 -10.08
N THR A 233 -13.55 -1.39 -11.08
CA THR A 233 -14.89 -2.01 -11.12
C THR A 233 -14.86 -3.46 -11.62
N PHE A 234 -14.00 -3.79 -12.58
CA PHE A 234 -13.93 -5.13 -13.15
C PHE A 234 -13.57 -6.19 -12.10
N PRO A 235 -12.58 -5.99 -11.20
CA PRO A 235 -12.32 -6.93 -10.13
C PRO A 235 -13.50 -7.21 -9.21
N PHE A 236 -14.32 -6.20 -8.87
CA PHE A 236 -15.53 -6.45 -8.07
C PHE A 236 -16.53 -7.36 -8.79
N VAL A 237 -16.76 -7.11 -10.08
CA VAL A 237 -17.62 -7.98 -10.90
C VAL A 237 -17.04 -9.39 -10.95
N MET A 238 -15.73 -9.51 -11.16
CA MET A 238 -15.07 -10.81 -11.20
C MET A 238 -15.09 -11.55 -9.87
N LEU A 239 -14.92 -10.87 -8.74
CA LEU A 239 -15.05 -11.49 -7.42
C LEU A 239 -16.45 -12.06 -7.20
N ILE A 240 -17.50 -11.37 -7.66
CA ILE A 240 -18.87 -11.89 -7.60
C ILE A 240 -19.02 -13.14 -8.48
N VAL A 241 -18.49 -13.11 -9.71
CA VAL A 241 -18.52 -14.26 -10.64
C VAL A 241 -17.77 -15.46 -10.05
N LEU A 242 -16.57 -15.25 -9.52
CA LEU A 242 -15.76 -16.29 -8.88
C LEU A 242 -16.39 -16.80 -7.60
N LEU A 243 -17.07 -15.95 -6.83
CA LEU A 243 -17.84 -16.37 -5.66
C LEU A 243 -18.96 -17.32 -6.05
N VAL A 244 -19.82 -16.91 -6.99
CA VAL A 244 -20.95 -17.75 -7.48
C VAL A 244 -20.42 -19.05 -8.07
N ARG A 245 -19.34 -18.99 -8.86
CA ARG A 245 -18.72 -20.18 -9.41
C ARG A 245 -18.14 -21.07 -8.32
N GLY A 246 -17.39 -20.51 -7.38
CA GLY A 246 -16.73 -21.22 -6.30
C GLY A 246 -17.71 -21.96 -5.41
N VAL A 247 -18.77 -21.30 -4.94
CA VAL A 247 -19.78 -21.92 -4.06
C VAL A 247 -20.64 -22.98 -4.75
N THR A 248 -20.67 -23.03 -6.07
CA THR A 248 -21.38 -24.07 -6.84
C THR A 248 -20.53 -25.30 -7.15
N LEU A 249 -19.22 -25.25 -6.86
CA LEU A 249 -18.33 -26.40 -7.05
C LEU A 249 -18.51 -27.44 -5.92
N PRO A 250 -18.32 -28.74 -6.22
CA PRO A 250 -18.30 -29.76 -5.17
C PRO A 250 -17.15 -29.47 -4.20
N GLY A 251 -17.36 -29.69 -2.90
CA GLY A 251 -16.33 -29.47 -1.87
C GLY A 251 -16.22 -28.04 -1.34
N ALA A 252 -16.96 -27.09 -1.91
CA ALA A 252 -16.97 -25.70 -1.47
C ALA A 252 -17.29 -25.54 0.03
N THR A 253 -18.22 -26.35 0.55
CA THR A 253 -18.62 -26.31 1.97
C THR A 253 -17.46 -26.60 2.92
N GLU A 254 -16.62 -27.59 2.61
CA GLU A 254 -15.45 -27.92 3.45
C GLU A 254 -14.41 -26.79 3.39
N GLY A 255 -14.21 -26.20 2.21
CA GLY A 255 -13.40 -25.00 2.03
C GLY A 255 -13.85 -23.83 2.91
N ILE A 256 -15.14 -23.49 2.87
CA ILE A 256 -15.72 -22.40 3.67
C ILE A 256 -15.65 -22.71 5.17
N LYS A 257 -15.86 -23.97 5.55
CA LYS A 257 -15.69 -24.41 6.94
C LYS A 257 -14.24 -24.22 7.38
N PHE A 258 -13.27 -24.59 6.56
CA PHE A 258 -11.85 -24.39 6.84
C PHE A 258 -11.47 -22.91 6.98
N TYR A 259 -12.12 -22.03 6.22
CA TYR A 259 -11.94 -20.58 6.30
C TYR A 259 -12.47 -19.97 7.61
N LEU A 260 -13.65 -20.38 8.08
CA LEU A 260 -14.37 -19.68 9.16
C LEU A 260 -14.54 -20.45 10.46
N TYR A 261 -14.24 -21.75 10.51
CA TYR A 261 -14.38 -22.50 11.75
C TYR A 261 -13.46 -21.92 12.84
N PRO A 262 -14.01 -21.44 13.96
CA PRO A 262 -13.22 -20.65 14.90
C PRO A 262 -12.39 -21.55 15.83
N ASP A 263 -11.08 -21.32 15.85
CA ASP A 263 -10.18 -21.85 16.88
C ASP A 263 -9.72 -20.70 17.81
N VAL A 264 -10.43 -20.56 18.93
CA VAL A 264 -10.19 -19.51 19.92
C VAL A 264 -8.84 -19.70 20.63
N ALA A 265 -8.26 -20.90 20.63
CA ALA A 265 -6.96 -21.13 21.26
C ALA A 265 -5.83 -20.35 20.59
N ARG A 266 -5.95 -20.09 19.27
CA ARG A 266 -4.99 -19.29 18.49
C ARG A 266 -4.87 -17.84 19.00
N LEU A 267 -5.90 -17.27 19.62
CA LEU A 267 -5.86 -15.89 20.13
C LEU A 267 -4.84 -15.66 21.25
N LYS A 268 -4.35 -16.74 21.88
CA LYS A 268 -3.26 -16.68 22.88
C LYS A 268 -1.90 -16.41 22.25
N ASP A 269 -1.75 -16.65 20.95
CA ASP A 269 -0.51 -16.44 20.21
C ASP A 269 -0.38 -14.97 19.78
N PRO A 270 0.67 -14.24 20.22
CA PRO A 270 0.90 -12.87 19.81
C PRO A 270 1.04 -12.69 18.29
N GLU A 271 1.48 -13.73 17.55
CA GLU A 271 1.61 -13.68 16.09
C GLU A 271 0.26 -13.38 15.42
N VAL A 272 -0.85 -13.87 15.99
CA VAL A 272 -2.21 -13.62 15.49
C VAL A 272 -2.56 -12.12 15.51
N TRP A 273 -2.11 -11.40 16.53
CA TRP A 273 -2.36 -9.96 16.68
C TRP A 273 -1.46 -9.13 15.77
N ILE A 274 -0.20 -9.55 15.60
CA ILE A 274 0.72 -8.92 14.64
C ILE A 274 0.19 -9.10 13.21
N ASP A 275 -0.21 -10.32 12.83
CA ASP A 275 -0.79 -10.60 11.51
C ASP A 275 -2.06 -9.77 11.27
N ALA A 276 -2.94 -9.64 12.27
CA ALA A 276 -4.15 -8.81 12.16
C ALA A 276 -3.85 -7.32 11.97
N GLY A 277 -2.95 -6.76 12.80
CA GLY A 277 -2.56 -5.36 12.71
C GLY A 277 -1.86 -5.05 11.39
N THR A 278 -0.84 -5.83 11.03
CA THR A 278 -0.12 -5.64 9.77
C THR A 278 -1.02 -5.81 8.54
N GLN A 279 -1.96 -6.76 8.56
CA GLN A 279 -2.96 -6.91 7.50
C GLN A 279 -3.84 -5.67 7.33
N ILE A 280 -4.34 -5.08 8.43
CA ILE A 280 -5.18 -3.88 8.35
C ILE A 280 -4.38 -2.70 7.79
N PHE A 281 -3.17 -2.46 8.29
CA PHE A 281 -2.39 -1.29 7.87
C PHE A 281 -1.94 -1.40 6.41
N PHE A 282 -1.49 -2.58 6.01
CA PHE A 282 -1.13 -2.86 4.61
C PHE A 282 -2.36 -2.80 3.69
N SER A 283 -3.49 -3.41 4.10
CA SER A 283 -4.72 -3.45 3.29
C SER A 283 -5.38 -2.09 3.11
N TYR A 284 -5.10 -1.09 3.96
CA TYR A 284 -5.60 0.27 3.79
C TYR A 284 -4.59 1.17 3.07
N ALA A 285 -3.38 0.68 2.78
CA ALA A 285 -2.27 1.46 2.23
C ALA A 285 -1.99 2.75 3.03
N ILE A 286 -2.13 2.67 4.36
CA ILE A 286 -1.92 3.80 5.28
C ILE A 286 -0.45 3.89 5.70
N CYS A 287 -0.03 5.10 6.10
CA CYS A 287 1.35 5.44 6.47
C CYS A 287 2.34 5.39 5.30
N LEU A 288 1.84 5.29 4.07
CA LEU A 288 2.60 5.37 2.81
C LEU A 288 2.56 6.77 2.21
N GLY A 289 1.79 7.70 2.79
CA GLY A 289 1.59 9.06 2.25
C GLY A 289 0.68 9.11 1.01
N ALA A 290 0.30 7.97 0.43
CA ALA A 290 -0.60 7.90 -0.72
C ALA A 290 -2.00 8.44 -0.38
N MET A 291 -2.59 8.04 0.75
CA MET A 291 -3.91 8.53 1.17
C MET A 291 -3.92 10.03 1.45
N THR A 292 -2.84 10.55 2.03
CA THR A 292 -2.61 11.99 2.22
C THR A 292 -2.54 12.73 0.88
N SER A 293 -1.81 12.19 -0.10
CA SER A 293 -1.74 12.73 -1.45
C SER A 293 -3.08 12.68 -2.20
N LEU A 294 -3.86 11.60 -2.07
CA LEU A 294 -5.20 11.53 -2.68
C LEU A 294 -6.18 12.51 -2.01
N GLY A 295 -6.12 12.62 -0.68
CA GLY A 295 -6.96 13.53 0.10
C GLY A 295 -6.70 15.01 -0.21
N SER A 296 -5.47 15.39 -0.52
CA SER A 296 -5.13 16.78 -0.86
C SER A 296 -5.67 17.28 -2.20
N TYR A 297 -6.05 16.36 -3.09
CA TYR A 297 -6.81 16.67 -4.30
C TYR A 297 -8.33 16.83 -4.05
N ASN A 298 -8.82 16.58 -2.84
CA ASN A 298 -10.22 16.85 -2.48
C ASN A 298 -10.48 18.36 -2.37
N LYS A 299 -11.73 18.74 -2.64
CA LYS A 299 -12.23 20.09 -2.33
C LYS A 299 -12.24 20.27 -0.81
N TYR A 300 -11.97 21.47 -0.32
CA TYR A 300 -11.84 21.72 1.13
C TYR A 300 -13.08 21.32 1.94
N LYS A 301 -14.28 21.58 1.39
CA LYS A 301 -15.57 21.22 2.00
C LYS A 301 -16.07 19.81 1.68
N TYR A 302 -15.21 18.93 1.17
CA TYR A 302 -15.58 17.55 0.86
C TYR A 302 -15.77 16.76 2.16
N ASN A 303 -16.86 15.98 2.26
CA ASN A 303 -17.13 15.18 3.46
C ASN A 303 -16.30 13.88 3.47
N CYS A 304 -15.01 14.02 3.76
CA CYS A 304 -14.06 12.91 3.80
C CYS A 304 -14.38 11.90 4.91
N TYR A 305 -14.98 12.32 6.03
CA TYR A 305 -15.33 11.41 7.12
C TYR A 305 -16.32 10.34 6.68
N ARG A 306 -17.44 10.73 6.07
CA ARG A 306 -18.47 9.79 5.58
C ARG A 306 -17.85 8.78 4.61
N ASP A 307 -17.08 9.27 3.66
CA ASP A 307 -16.57 8.43 2.58
C ASP A 307 -15.44 7.52 3.07
N CYS A 308 -14.61 7.96 4.02
CA CYS A 308 -13.64 7.08 4.66
C CYS A 308 -14.33 5.91 5.40
N MET A 309 -15.48 6.15 6.04
CA MET A 309 -16.23 5.06 6.71
C MET A 309 -16.82 4.07 5.69
N LEU A 310 -17.41 4.58 4.61
CA LEU A 310 -17.94 3.74 3.53
C LEU A 310 -16.83 2.92 2.85
N LEU A 311 -15.71 3.57 2.55
CA LEU A 311 -14.54 2.97 1.93
C LEU A 311 -13.93 1.90 2.84
N GLY A 312 -13.81 2.15 4.15
CA GLY A 312 -13.32 1.12 5.05
C GLY A 312 -14.24 -0.09 5.17
N ALA A 313 -15.57 0.12 5.18
CA ALA A 313 -16.52 -0.98 5.10
C ALA A 313 -16.37 -1.77 3.78
N LEU A 314 -16.16 -1.07 2.66
CA LEU A 314 -15.92 -1.69 1.36
C LEU A 314 -14.63 -2.53 1.38
N ASN A 315 -13.53 -2.00 1.91
CA ASN A 315 -12.24 -2.68 1.95
C ASN A 315 -12.33 -4.01 2.74
N SER A 316 -12.76 -3.94 4.00
CA SER A 316 -12.87 -5.12 4.88
C SER A 316 -13.97 -6.07 4.42
N GLY A 317 -15.09 -5.55 3.89
CA GLY A 317 -16.15 -6.36 3.29
C GLY A 317 -15.65 -7.16 2.09
N THR A 318 -14.82 -6.54 1.24
CA THR A 318 -14.23 -7.20 0.06
C THR A 318 -13.25 -8.28 0.47
N SER A 319 -12.39 -8.02 1.46
CA SER A 319 -11.52 -9.05 2.04
C SER A 319 -12.33 -10.25 2.54
N PHE A 320 -13.39 -10.01 3.31
CA PHE A 320 -14.23 -11.07 3.85
C PHE A 320 -14.91 -11.90 2.76
N VAL A 321 -15.51 -11.25 1.75
CA VAL A 321 -16.18 -11.90 0.61
C VAL A 321 -15.19 -12.66 -0.27
N SER A 322 -14.02 -12.09 -0.55
CA SER A 322 -12.98 -12.76 -1.33
C SER A 322 -12.51 -14.05 -0.68
N GLY A 323 -12.53 -14.13 0.65
CA GLY A 323 -12.23 -15.38 1.37
C GLY A 323 -13.19 -16.51 1.04
N PHE A 324 -14.49 -16.23 0.87
CA PHE A 324 -15.44 -17.24 0.38
C PHE A 324 -15.12 -17.67 -1.05
N ALA A 325 -14.81 -16.71 -1.94
CA ALA A 325 -14.47 -17.03 -3.32
C ALA A 325 -13.22 -17.92 -3.42
N ILE A 326 -12.16 -17.60 -2.67
CA ILE A 326 -10.92 -18.38 -2.68
C ILE A 326 -11.10 -19.74 -2.01
N PHE A 327 -11.64 -19.79 -0.78
CA PHE A 327 -11.72 -21.04 -0.05
C PHE A 327 -12.74 -22.02 -0.62
N SER A 328 -13.80 -21.55 -1.29
CA SER A 328 -14.69 -22.46 -2.01
C SER A 328 -13.99 -23.16 -3.18
N VAL A 329 -13.14 -22.44 -3.92
CA VAL A 329 -12.31 -23.02 -5.00
C VAL A 329 -11.22 -23.95 -4.44
N LEU A 330 -10.59 -23.60 -3.32
CA LEU A 330 -9.62 -24.48 -2.65
C LEU A 330 -10.28 -25.76 -2.10
N GLY A 331 -11.49 -25.66 -1.54
CA GLY A 331 -12.26 -26.82 -1.10
C GLY A 331 -12.58 -27.78 -2.24
N PHE A 332 -12.95 -27.24 -3.40
CA PHE A 332 -13.08 -28.01 -4.63
C PHE A 332 -11.78 -28.72 -5.02
N MET A 333 -10.66 -27.99 -5.03
CA MET A 333 -9.35 -28.53 -5.36
C MET A 333 -8.94 -29.66 -4.41
N ALA A 334 -9.16 -29.50 -3.11
CA ALA A 334 -8.88 -30.50 -2.08
C ALA A 334 -9.72 -31.76 -2.29
N GLN A 335 -11.02 -31.60 -2.56
CA GLN A 335 -11.91 -32.73 -2.84
C GLN A 335 -11.53 -33.47 -4.12
N GLU A 336 -11.22 -32.76 -5.20
CA GLU A 336 -10.82 -33.37 -6.47
C GLU A 336 -9.49 -34.13 -6.37
N GLN A 337 -8.57 -33.66 -5.53
CA GLN A 337 -7.27 -34.32 -5.31
C GLN A 337 -7.30 -35.38 -4.19
N GLY A 338 -8.34 -35.39 -3.35
CA GLY A 338 -8.44 -36.27 -2.20
C GLY A 338 -7.40 -35.97 -1.11
N VAL A 339 -7.04 -34.70 -0.92
CA VAL A 339 -6.05 -34.23 0.07
C VAL A 339 -6.70 -33.26 1.07
N ASP A 340 -6.00 -32.95 2.17
CA ASP A 340 -6.47 -31.94 3.12
C ASP A 340 -6.39 -30.53 2.49
N ILE A 341 -7.30 -29.64 2.88
CA ILE A 341 -7.32 -28.25 2.43
C ILE A 341 -6.03 -27.53 2.87
N ALA A 342 -5.46 -27.89 4.02
CA ALA A 342 -4.19 -27.36 4.50
C ALA A 342 -3.03 -27.60 3.52
N ASP A 343 -3.04 -28.72 2.79
CA ASP A 343 -1.98 -29.10 1.85
C ASP A 343 -2.08 -28.36 0.51
N VAL A 344 -3.19 -27.67 0.24
CA VAL A 344 -3.42 -26.90 -0.99
C VAL A 344 -3.46 -25.39 -0.74
N ALA A 345 -3.53 -24.98 0.52
CA ALA A 345 -3.61 -23.58 0.93
C ALA A 345 -2.21 -22.93 1.00
N GLU A 346 -1.68 -22.56 -0.16
CA GLU A 346 -0.42 -21.83 -0.27
C GLU A 346 -0.50 -20.38 0.25
N SER A 347 0.65 -19.81 0.61
CA SER A 347 0.78 -18.42 1.07
C SER A 347 1.35 -17.49 0.00
N GLY A 348 0.96 -16.22 0.04
CA GLY A 348 1.54 -15.17 -0.81
C GLY A 348 1.42 -15.49 -2.31
N PRO A 349 2.49 -15.28 -3.11
CA PRO A 349 2.47 -15.56 -4.55
C PRO A 349 2.10 -17.02 -4.90
N GLY A 350 2.41 -17.99 -4.05
CA GLY A 350 2.06 -19.40 -4.27
C GLY A 350 0.55 -19.61 -4.40
N LEU A 351 -0.27 -18.83 -3.69
CA LEU A 351 -1.72 -18.93 -3.78
C LEU A 351 -2.23 -18.57 -5.19
N ALA A 352 -1.75 -17.46 -5.77
CA ALA A 352 -2.22 -17.01 -7.08
C ALA A 352 -1.50 -17.65 -8.28
N PHE A 353 -0.25 -18.08 -8.13
CA PHE A 353 0.54 -18.61 -9.24
C PHE A 353 0.72 -20.15 -9.21
N ILE A 354 0.34 -20.80 -8.11
CA ILE A 354 0.34 -22.27 -7.98
C ILE A 354 -1.06 -22.80 -7.67
N ALA A 355 -1.64 -22.47 -6.52
CA ALA A 355 -2.89 -23.09 -6.09
C ALA A 355 -4.07 -22.73 -6.99
N TYR A 356 -4.22 -21.45 -7.35
CA TYR A 356 -5.34 -21.00 -8.19
C TYR A 356 -5.27 -21.51 -9.64
N PRO A 357 -4.13 -21.41 -10.35
CA PRO A 357 -4.02 -21.95 -11.71
C PRO A 357 -4.23 -23.46 -11.72
N LYS A 358 -3.81 -24.16 -10.66
CA LYS A 358 -4.07 -25.58 -10.45
C LYS A 358 -5.57 -25.87 -10.33
N ALA A 359 -6.30 -25.15 -9.50
CA ALA A 359 -7.75 -25.31 -9.36
C ALA A 359 -8.48 -24.99 -10.67
N VAL A 360 -8.07 -23.93 -11.38
CA VAL A 360 -8.64 -23.52 -12.66
C VAL A 360 -8.45 -24.58 -13.74
N SER A 361 -7.28 -25.22 -13.81
CA SER A 361 -7.01 -26.32 -14.76
C SER A 361 -7.94 -27.53 -14.57
N MET A 362 -8.57 -27.68 -13.40
CA MET A 362 -9.52 -28.76 -13.10
C MET A 362 -10.97 -28.39 -13.44
N MET A 363 -11.25 -27.13 -13.77
CA MET A 363 -12.60 -26.67 -14.12
C MET A 363 -12.90 -26.87 -15.61
N PRO A 364 -14.18 -27.02 -15.99
CA PRO A 364 -14.57 -26.94 -17.40
C PRO A 364 -14.24 -25.55 -17.97
N LEU A 365 -13.77 -25.52 -19.21
CA LEU A 365 -13.29 -24.32 -19.90
C LEU A 365 -12.13 -23.62 -19.14
N PRO A 366 -11.03 -24.33 -18.84
CA PRO A 366 -9.98 -23.82 -17.95
C PRO A 366 -9.32 -22.54 -18.48
N THR A 367 -9.14 -22.42 -19.80
CA THR A 367 -8.57 -21.23 -20.44
C THR A 367 -9.41 -19.97 -20.18
N PHE A 368 -10.74 -20.08 -20.22
CA PHE A 368 -11.63 -18.94 -19.98
C PHE A 368 -11.47 -18.40 -18.55
N TRP A 369 -11.50 -19.29 -17.56
CA TRP A 369 -11.33 -18.92 -16.16
C TRP A 369 -9.93 -18.37 -15.86
N ALA A 370 -8.88 -18.93 -16.48
CA ALA A 370 -7.52 -18.46 -16.31
C ALA A 370 -7.34 -17.02 -16.83
N ILE A 371 -7.85 -16.73 -18.03
CA ILE A 371 -7.79 -15.38 -18.62
C ILE A 371 -8.50 -14.37 -17.70
N LEU A 372 -9.72 -14.68 -17.24
CA LEU A 372 -10.46 -13.79 -16.36
C LEU A 372 -9.76 -13.56 -15.02
N PHE A 373 -9.18 -14.61 -14.44
CA PHE A 373 -8.44 -14.53 -13.19
C PHE A 373 -7.17 -13.66 -13.33
N PHE A 374 -6.36 -13.86 -14.36
CA PHE A 374 -5.13 -13.07 -14.53
C PHE A 374 -5.41 -11.64 -14.97
N ILE A 375 -6.49 -11.36 -15.70
CA ILE A 375 -6.96 -9.98 -15.93
C ILE A 375 -7.37 -9.34 -14.60
N MET A 376 -8.17 -10.03 -13.78
CA MET A 376 -8.55 -9.52 -12.46
C MET A 376 -7.32 -9.24 -11.58
N LEU A 377 -6.36 -10.17 -11.52
CA LEU A 377 -5.12 -10.02 -10.78
C LEU A 377 -4.33 -8.79 -11.24
N LEU A 378 -4.18 -8.62 -12.56
CA LEU A 378 -3.51 -7.45 -13.14
C LEU A 378 -4.20 -6.15 -12.79
N LEU A 379 -5.52 -6.07 -12.91
CA LEU A 379 -6.26 -4.83 -12.63
C LEU A 379 -6.24 -4.46 -11.13
N LEU A 380 -6.39 -5.46 -10.23
CA LEU A 380 -6.23 -5.26 -8.78
C LEU A 380 -4.82 -4.76 -8.43
N GLY A 381 -3.79 -5.36 -9.03
CA GLY A 381 -2.41 -4.93 -8.82
C GLY A 381 -2.16 -3.53 -9.39
N LEU A 382 -2.72 -3.23 -10.56
CA LEU A 382 -2.43 -1.99 -11.29
C LEU A 382 -2.99 -0.78 -10.55
N ASP A 383 -4.19 -0.90 -9.97
CA ASP A 383 -4.80 0.17 -9.20
C ASP A 383 -3.98 0.55 -7.96
N SER A 384 -3.59 -0.43 -7.15
CA SER A 384 -2.71 -0.19 -6.00
C SER A 384 -1.40 0.46 -6.45
N GLN A 385 -0.74 -0.11 -7.46
CA GLN A 385 0.56 0.37 -7.94
C GLN A 385 0.49 1.83 -8.39
N PHE A 386 -0.46 2.20 -9.26
CA PHE A 386 -0.47 3.58 -9.76
C PHE A 386 -0.90 4.60 -8.71
N VAL A 387 -1.72 4.21 -7.72
CA VAL A 387 -2.11 5.09 -6.61
C VAL A 387 -0.90 5.39 -5.72
N GLU A 388 -0.10 4.37 -5.42
CA GLU A 388 1.11 4.50 -4.61
C GLU A 388 2.20 5.31 -5.33
N VAL A 389 2.41 5.05 -6.63
CA VAL A 389 3.32 5.88 -7.45
C VAL A 389 2.81 7.31 -7.54
N GLU A 390 1.51 7.56 -7.79
CA GLU A 390 0.95 8.92 -7.78
C GLU A 390 1.20 9.59 -6.41
N GLY A 391 0.94 8.88 -5.31
CA GLY A 391 1.20 9.38 -3.96
C GLY A 391 2.65 9.79 -3.70
N GLN A 392 3.60 8.99 -4.18
CA GLN A 392 5.02 9.27 -4.14
C GLN A 392 5.38 10.52 -4.98
N ILE A 393 4.91 10.55 -6.23
CA ILE A 393 5.17 11.64 -7.17
C ILE A 393 4.63 12.96 -6.64
N THR A 394 3.38 12.97 -6.17
CA THR A 394 2.74 14.14 -5.56
C THR A 394 3.59 14.71 -4.42
N SER A 395 4.05 13.86 -3.51
CA SER A 395 4.84 14.29 -2.36
C SER A 395 6.19 14.89 -2.75
N LEU A 396 6.85 14.33 -3.76
CA LEU A 396 8.13 14.83 -4.26
C LEU A 396 7.99 16.10 -5.10
N VAL A 397 6.93 16.19 -5.90
CA VAL A 397 6.61 17.39 -6.70
C VAL A 397 6.26 18.57 -5.79
N ASP A 398 5.59 18.32 -4.67
CA ASP A 398 5.18 19.34 -3.70
C ASP A 398 6.36 19.92 -2.89
N LEU A 399 7.53 19.28 -2.90
CA LEU A 399 8.76 19.86 -2.33
C LEU A 399 9.39 20.93 -3.24
N TYR A 400 9.28 20.75 -4.56
CA TYR A 400 9.87 21.66 -5.55
C TYR A 400 8.86 22.08 -6.64
N PRO A 401 7.71 22.67 -6.25
CA PRO A 401 6.60 22.91 -7.17
C PRO A 401 6.96 23.93 -8.26
N SER A 402 7.81 24.91 -7.94
CA SER A 402 8.27 25.95 -8.88
C SER A 402 9.11 25.40 -10.04
N PHE A 403 9.69 24.22 -9.88
CA PHE A 403 10.49 23.56 -10.90
C PHE A 403 9.71 22.42 -11.58
N LEU A 404 9.08 21.53 -10.80
CA LEU A 404 8.51 20.27 -11.29
C LEU A 404 7.10 20.41 -11.88
N ARG A 405 6.31 21.43 -11.50
CA ARG A 405 4.96 21.64 -12.06
C ARG A 405 4.95 22.41 -13.39
N LYS A 406 6.12 22.80 -13.93
CA LYS A 406 6.23 23.60 -15.16
C LYS A 406 6.34 22.74 -16.41
N GLY A 407 5.52 23.03 -17.42
CA GLY A 407 5.50 22.30 -18.70
C GLY A 407 5.42 20.79 -18.50
N TYR A 408 6.19 20.02 -19.28
CA TYR A 408 6.20 18.55 -19.23
C TYR A 408 7.14 17.94 -18.16
N ARG A 409 7.60 18.74 -17.19
CA ARG A 409 8.63 18.29 -16.23
C ARG A 409 8.11 17.26 -15.24
N ARG A 410 6.81 17.30 -14.90
CA ARG A 410 6.17 16.29 -14.06
C ARG A 410 6.19 14.93 -14.76
N GLU A 411 5.81 14.90 -16.03
CA GLU A 411 5.75 13.71 -16.86
C GLU A 411 7.14 13.10 -17.05
N VAL A 412 8.14 13.94 -17.33
CA VAL A 412 9.54 13.49 -17.40
C VAL A 412 10.01 12.94 -16.06
N PHE A 413 9.66 13.59 -14.95
CA PHE A 413 10.01 13.13 -13.61
C PHE A 413 9.40 11.77 -13.27
N ILE A 414 8.12 11.55 -13.62
CA ILE A 414 7.47 10.24 -13.49
C ILE A 414 8.20 9.20 -14.33
N ALA A 415 8.50 9.50 -15.59
CA ALA A 415 9.22 8.57 -16.47
C ALA A 415 10.59 8.18 -15.88
N VAL A 416 11.33 9.14 -15.31
CA VAL A 416 12.61 8.88 -14.63
C VAL A 416 12.41 7.97 -13.41
N ILE A 417 11.41 8.21 -12.57
CA ILE A 417 11.13 7.35 -11.41
C ILE A 417 10.72 5.94 -11.82
N CYS A 418 9.86 5.80 -12.84
CA CYS A 418 9.50 4.49 -13.40
C CYS A 418 10.73 3.77 -13.97
N CYS A 419 11.62 4.47 -14.68
CA CYS A 419 12.86 3.91 -15.22
C CYS A 419 13.81 3.44 -14.11
N ILE A 420 14.03 4.25 -13.07
CA ILE A 420 14.87 3.85 -11.92
C ILE A 420 14.26 2.62 -11.23
N SER A 421 12.95 2.63 -11.00
CA SER A 421 12.24 1.53 -10.35
C SER A 421 12.25 0.25 -11.18
N TYR A 422 12.16 0.35 -12.51
CA TYR A 422 12.36 -0.76 -13.44
C TYR A 422 13.77 -1.36 -13.31
N LEU A 423 14.81 -0.52 -13.33
CA LEU A 423 16.20 -0.98 -13.22
C LEU A 423 16.47 -1.67 -11.88
N LEU A 424 15.91 -1.18 -10.79
CA LEU A 424 15.99 -1.84 -9.48
C LEU A 424 15.17 -3.14 -9.46
N GLY A 425 13.98 -3.13 -10.04
CA GLY A 425 13.11 -4.30 -10.16
C GLY A 425 13.73 -5.45 -10.97
N LEU A 426 14.66 -5.15 -11.89
CA LEU A 426 15.40 -6.19 -12.63
C LEU A 426 16.13 -7.18 -11.71
N THR A 427 16.54 -6.76 -10.52
CA THR A 427 17.17 -7.64 -9.52
C THR A 427 16.24 -8.78 -9.06
N MET A 428 14.92 -8.54 -9.07
CA MET A 428 13.87 -9.47 -8.63
C MET A 428 13.30 -10.34 -9.77
N VAL A 429 13.66 -10.05 -11.02
CA VAL A 429 13.35 -10.90 -12.20
C VAL A 429 14.61 -11.62 -12.72
N THR A 430 15.57 -11.85 -11.84
CA THR A 430 16.65 -12.85 -12.04
C THR A 430 16.18 -14.24 -11.64
N LYS A 431 16.97 -15.28 -11.94
CA LYS A 431 16.67 -16.64 -11.47
C LYS A 431 16.58 -16.76 -9.94
N GLY A 432 17.46 -16.08 -9.21
CA GLY A 432 17.41 -15.94 -7.74
C GLY A 432 16.53 -14.77 -7.26
N GLY A 433 15.80 -14.13 -8.17
CA GLY A 433 15.06 -12.89 -7.90
C GLY A 433 13.92 -13.06 -6.90
N MET A 434 13.36 -14.27 -6.78
CA MET A 434 12.35 -14.59 -5.77
C MET A 434 12.87 -14.39 -4.33
N TYR A 435 14.14 -14.71 -4.07
CA TYR A 435 14.72 -14.52 -2.74
C TYR A 435 14.87 -13.03 -2.39
N VAL A 436 15.27 -12.21 -3.38
CA VAL A 436 15.37 -10.76 -3.25
C VAL A 436 13.99 -10.14 -3.07
N PHE A 437 13.01 -10.57 -3.88
CA PHE A 437 11.62 -10.15 -3.77
C PHE A 437 11.08 -10.37 -2.34
N GLN A 438 11.29 -11.55 -1.77
CA GLN A 438 10.84 -11.85 -0.41
C GLN A 438 11.55 -11.02 0.66
N LEU A 439 12.81 -10.67 0.47
CA LEU A 439 13.51 -9.80 1.40
C LEU A 439 12.87 -8.40 1.44
N PHE A 440 12.47 -7.87 0.27
CA PHE A 440 11.74 -6.61 0.18
C PHE A 440 10.35 -6.71 0.80
N ASP A 441 9.57 -7.73 0.42
CA ASP A 441 8.21 -7.94 0.93
C ASP A 441 8.17 -8.14 2.45
N TYR A 442 9.16 -8.85 3.01
CA TYR A 442 9.20 -9.14 4.44
C TYR A 442 9.74 -7.99 5.28
N TYR A 443 10.76 -7.24 4.82
CA TYR A 443 11.42 -6.21 5.63
C TYR A 443 11.16 -4.77 5.20
N ALA A 444 11.20 -4.46 3.90
CA ALA A 444 11.26 -3.08 3.39
C ALA A 444 9.93 -2.33 3.61
N ALA A 445 8.83 -2.92 3.17
CA ALA A 445 7.48 -2.42 3.40
C ALA A 445 6.72 -3.32 4.39
N SER A 446 7.46 -3.81 5.40
CA SER A 446 6.91 -4.68 6.43
C SER A 446 5.81 -3.94 7.21
N GLY A 447 4.84 -4.70 7.71
CA GLY A 447 3.83 -4.13 8.58
C GLY A 447 4.43 -3.50 9.85
N VAL A 448 5.62 -3.93 10.29
CA VAL A 448 6.33 -3.34 11.44
C VAL A 448 6.75 -1.89 11.15
N CYS A 449 7.26 -1.61 9.93
CA CYS A 449 7.59 -0.25 9.50
C CYS A 449 6.33 0.64 9.48
N LEU A 450 5.20 0.12 9.01
CA LEU A 450 3.93 0.85 8.98
C LEU A 450 3.41 1.15 10.41
N LEU A 451 3.49 0.19 11.33
CA LEU A 451 3.11 0.40 12.73
C LEU A 451 3.99 1.46 13.40
N TRP A 452 5.29 1.50 13.09
CA TRP A 452 6.22 2.53 13.57
C TRP A 452 5.81 3.92 13.10
N VAL A 453 5.54 4.09 11.80
CA VAL A 453 5.11 5.38 11.23
C VAL A 453 3.77 5.80 11.83
N ALA A 454 2.78 4.91 11.89
CA ALA A 454 1.46 5.18 12.46
C ALA A 454 1.50 5.67 13.91
N PHE A 455 2.38 5.08 14.72
CA PHE A 455 2.60 5.54 16.09
C PHE A 455 3.00 7.02 16.10
N PHE A 456 4.00 7.40 15.31
CA PHE A 456 4.45 8.79 15.24
C PHE A 456 3.46 9.75 14.58
N GLU A 457 2.66 9.30 13.60
CA GLU A 457 1.55 10.10 13.06
C GLU A 457 0.55 10.48 14.16
N CYS A 458 0.16 9.50 14.97
CA CYS A 458 -0.75 9.72 16.09
C CYS A 458 -0.14 10.62 17.16
N ILE A 459 1.15 10.44 17.50
CA ILE A 459 1.85 11.33 18.44
C ILE A 459 1.91 12.77 17.90
N ALA A 460 2.29 12.95 16.63
CA ALA A 460 2.40 14.25 16.00
C ALA A 460 1.06 14.99 15.97
N VAL A 461 -0.03 14.32 15.58
CA VAL A 461 -1.36 14.94 15.47
C VAL A 461 -2.03 15.12 16.83
N ALA A 462 -2.10 14.07 17.66
CA ALA A 462 -2.91 14.10 18.87
C ALA A 462 -2.22 14.82 20.04
N TRP A 463 -0.89 14.69 20.15
CA TRP A 463 -0.15 15.16 21.33
C TRP A 463 0.70 16.41 21.07
N VAL A 464 1.20 16.60 19.85
CA VAL A 464 2.04 17.76 19.52
C VAL A 464 1.23 18.87 18.87
N TYR A 465 0.54 18.58 17.77
CA TYR A 465 -0.38 19.54 17.15
C TYR A 465 -1.63 19.76 18.01
N GLY A 466 -2.10 18.70 18.68
CA GLY A 466 -3.25 18.71 19.57
C GLY A 466 -4.51 18.16 18.90
N ALA A 467 -5.09 17.12 19.49
CA ALA A 467 -6.26 16.43 18.94
C ALA A 467 -7.49 17.36 18.79
N ASP A 468 -7.68 18.32 19.71
CA ASP A 468 -8.76 19.31 19.62
C ASP A 468 -8.55 20.28 18.45
N ASN A 469 -7.32 20.76 18.23
CA ASN A 469 -6.99 21.62 17.09
C ASN A 469 -7.24 20.89 15.76
N PHE A 470 -6.97 19.60 15.70
CA PHE A 470 -7.25 18.80 14.50
C PHE A 470 -8.75 18.54 14.31
N TYR A 471 -9.50 18.32 15.39
CA TYR A 471 -10.97 18.24 15.34
C TYR A 471 -11.62 19.55 14.87
N ASP A 472 -11.11 20.70 15.34
CA ASP A 472 -11.56 22.03 14.92
C ASP A 472 -11.27 22.25 13.42
N ALA A 473 -10.11 21.79 12.94
CA ALA A 473 -9.76 21.80 11.52
C ALA A 473 -10.71 20.92 10.68
N ILE A 474 -11.09 19.75 11.19
CA ILE A 474 -12.06 18.87 10.52
C ILE A 474 -13.45 19.51 10.51
N GLU A 475 -13.90 20.08 11.63
CA GLU A 475 -15.19 20.78 11.72
C GLU A 475 -15.23 21.95 10.73
N ASP A 476 -14.14 22.71 10.58
CA ASP A 476 -14.03 23.74 9.56
C ASP A 476 -14.11 23.15 8.13
N MET A 477 -13.51 21.99 7.85
CA MET A 477 -13.65 21.35 6.54
C MET A 477 -15.07 20.84 6.27
N ILE A 478 -15.62 19.96 7.11
CA ILE A 478 -16.82 19.19 6.80
C ILE A 478 -18.11 19.79 7.38
N GLY A 479 -18.00 20.79 8.24
CA GLY A 479 -19.11 21.52 8.87
C GLY A 479 -19.66 20.88 10.16
N TYR A 480 -19.06 19.79 10.64
CA TYR A 480 -19.45 19.13 11.89
C TYR A 480 -18.27 18.35 12.49
N ARG A 481 -18.30 18.10 13.80
CA ARG A 481 -17.30 17.25 14.47
C ARG A 481 -17.60 15.76 14.24
N PRO A 482 -16.61 14.95 13.82
CA PRO A 482 -16.76 13.50 13.75
C PRO A 482 -17.04 12.87 15.12
N ASN A 483 -17.45 11.60 15.12
CA ASN A 483 -17.66 10.83 16.34
C ASN A 483 -16.38 10.89 17.24
N PRO A 484 -16.50 11.19 18.55
CA PRO A 484 -15.37 11.26 19.48
C PRO A 484 -14.45 10.04 19.52
N TRP A 485 -14.95 8.86 19.11
CA TRP A 485 -14.12 7.66 18.99
C TRP A 485 -12.87 7.88 18.11
N MET A 486 -12.93 8.70 17.05
CA MET A 486 -11.73 9.00 16.25
C MET A 486 -10.64 9.69 17.09
N LYS A 487 -11.03 10.66 17.92
CA LYS A 487 -10.14 11.36 18.85
C LYS A 487 -9.48 10.40 19.82
N TRP A 488 -10.28 9.54 20.45
CA TRP A 488 -9.79 8.54 21.40
C TRP A 488 -8.85 7.54 20.74
N SER A 489 -9.15 7.14 19.50
CA SER A 489 -8.28 6.25 18.75
C SER A 489 -6.92 6.88 18.47
N TRP A 490 -6.87 8.11 17.93
CA TRP A 490 -5.59 8.80 17.69
C TRP A 490 -4.81 9.09 18.96
N THR A 491 -5.49 9.38 20.06
CA THR A 491 -4.83 9.79 21.30
C THR A 491 -4.25 8.60 22.07
N ILE A 492 -4.98 7.47 22.13
CA ILE A 492 -4.66 6.35 23.02
C ILE A 492 -4.67 5.00 22.29
N VAL A 493 -5.75 4.64 21.60
CA VAL A 493 -5.94 3.27 21.10
C VAL A 493 -4.93 2.91 20.02
N THR A 494 -4.80 3.73 18.97
CA THR A 494 -3.85 3.48 17.88
C THR A 494 -2.41 3.45 18.38
N PRO A 495 -1.92 4.45 19.15
CA PRO A 495 -0.56 4.40 19.69
C PRO A 495 -0.27 3.13 20.51
N PHE A 496 -1.22 2.71 21.35
CA PHE A 496 -1.08 1.51 22.17
C PHE A 496 -1.02 0.24 21.32
N LEU A 497 -1.96 0.09 20.37
CA LEU A 497 -2.00 -1.06 19.46
C LEU A 497 -0.72 -1.14 18.60
N CYS A 498 -0.30 -0.02 18.02
CA CYS A 498 0.90 0.06 17.18
C CYS A 498 2.18 -0.25 17.96
N MET A 499 2.39 0.41 19.10
CA MET A 499 3.58 0.19 19.92
C MET A 499 3.61 -1.22 20.53
N GLY A 500 2.46 -1.72 20.99
CA GLY A 500 2.33 -3.08 21.51
C GLY A 500 2.71 -4.12 20.46
N CYS A 501 2.12 -4.06 19.26
CA CYS A 501 2.47 -4.97 18.17
C CYS A 501 3.91 -4.80 17.69
N PHE A 502 4.42 -3.58 17.64
CA PHE A 502 5.82 -3.32 17.30
C PHE A 502 6.77 -4.03 18.28
N VAL A 503 6.58 -3.84 19.59
CA VAL A 503 7.39 -4.53 20.61
C VAL A 503 7.25 -6.05 20.52
N PHE A 504 6.03 -6.58 20.36
CA PHE A 504 5.84 -8.03 20.20
C PHE A 504 6.51 -8.58 18.94
N SER A 505 6.52 -7.82 17.83
CA SER A 505 7.19 -8.24 16.60
C SER A 505 8.70 -8.35 16.76
N LEU A 506 9.32 -7.48 17.57
CA LEU A 506 10.73 -7.56 17.90
C LEU A 506 11.03 -8.73 18.84
N VAL A 507 10.19 -8.95 19.86
CA VAL A 507 10.37 -10.03 20.86
C VAL A 507 10.16 -11.42 20.25
N LYS A 508 9.23 -11.56 19.30
CA LYS A 508 8.89 -12.82 18.63
C LYS A 508 9.46 -12.91 17.21
N TYR A 509 10.46 -12.09 16.90
CA TYR A 509 11.12 -12.10 15.60
C TYR A 509 11.64 -13.50 15.25
N LYS A 510 11.37 -13.92 14.02
CA LYS A 510 11.91 -15.14 13.42
C LYS A 510 12.56 -14.75 12.09
N PRO A 511 13.77 -15.26 11.78
CA PRO A 511 14.38 -15.07 10.48
C PRO A 511 13.46 -15.52 9.33
N LEU A 512 13.55 -14.80 8.21
CA LEU A 512 12.85 -15.15 6.98
C LEU A 512 13.36 -16.51 6.46
N THR A 513 12.43 -17.34 5.97
CA THR A 513 12.72 -18.64 5.33
C THR A 513 11.90 -18.77 4.06
N TYR A 514 12.45 -19.40 3.02
CA TYR A 514 11.71 -19.73 1.79
C TYR A 514 11.28 -21.21 1.77
N ASN A 515 10.01 -21.47 1.45
CA ASN A 515 9.40 -22.82 1.43
C ASN A 515 9.66 -23.67 2.69
N LYS A 516 9.91 -23.06 3.85
CA LYS A 516 10.30 -23.72 5.12
C LYS A 516 11.60 -24.53 5.08
N VAL A 517 12.30 -24.57 3.94
CA VAL A 517 13.50 -25.40 3.73
C VAL A 517 14.74 -24.54 3.57
N TYR A 518 14.64 -23.42 2.86
CA TYR A 518 15.76 -22.53 2.64
C TYR A 518 15.83 -21.47 3.75
N GLU A 519 16.96 -21.45 4.45
CA GLU A 519 17.31 -20.45 5.45
C GLU A 519 18.18 -19.38 4.82
N TYR A 520 17.82 -18.11 5.06
CA TYR A 520 18.55 -16.98 4.51
C TYR A 520 19.89 -16.79 5.24
N PRO A 521 20.99 -16.51 4.53
CA PRO A 521 22.29 -16.25 5.17
C PRO A 521 22.27 -14.93 5.96
N ASP A 522 23.07 -14.86 7.03
CA ASP A 522 23.09 -13.72 7.96
C ASP A 522 23.28 -12.35 7.29
N TRP A 523 24.13 -12.28 6.26
CA TRP A 523 24.36 -11.03 5.53
C TRP A 523 23.08 -10.53 4.84
N SER A 524 22.24 -11.44 4.33
CA SER A 524 20.99 -11.08 3.66
C SER A 524 19.93 -10.62 4.67
N ILE A 525 19.91 -11.22 5.87
CA ILE A 525 19.10 -10.74 7.00
C ILE A 525 19.55 -9.32 7.40
N GLY A 526 20.85 -9.06 7.44
CA GLY A 526 21.41 -7.72 7.67
C GLY A 526 20.97 -6.70 6.62
N VAL A 527 20.92 -7.08 5.34
CA VAL A 527 20.33 -6.26 4.27
C VAL A 527 18.85 -6.01 4.53
N GLY A 528 18.08 -7.04 4.91
CA GLY A 528 16.67 -6.91 5.30
C GLY A 528 16.45 -5.87 6.40
N TRP A 529 17.19 -5.97 7.51
CA TRP A 529 17.10 -4.97 8.58
C TRP A 529 17.54 -3.57 8.14
N THR A 530 18.52 -3.47 7.24
CA THR A 530 18.91 -2.19 6.66
C THR A 530 17.76 -1.56 5.86
N LEU A 531 17.02 -2.36 5.08
CA LEU A 531 15.83 -1.89 4.36
C LEU A 531 14.74 -1.39 5.32
N ALA A 532 14.48 -2.11 6.40
CA ALA A 532 13.52 -1.68 7.42
C ALA A 532 13.96 -0.36 8.10
N LEU A 533 15.22 -0.31 8.55
CA LEU A 533 15.78 0.85 9.24
C LEU A 533 15.90 2.09 8.35
N ALA A 534 16.07 1.92 7.04
CA ALA A 534 16.17 3.02 6.08
C ALA A 534 14.98 3.98 6.14
N SER A 535 13.77 3.47 6.41
CA SER A 535 12.57 4.30 6.62
C SER A 535 12.40 4.73 8.07
N MET A 536 12.57 3.80 9.02
CA MET A 536 12.30 4.06 10.43
C MET A 536 13.20 5.15 11.02
N ILE A 537 14.46 5.24 10.57
CA ILE A 537 15.43 6.23 11.07
C ILE A 537 15.12 7.66 10.60
N CYS A 538 14.35 7.84 9.52
CA CYS A 538 14.00 9.17 9.01
C CYS A 538 13.32 10.03 10.07
N ILE A 539 12.45 9.44 10.89
CA ILE A 539 11.71 10.15 11.94
C ILE A 539 12.66 10.73 13.00
N PRO A 540 13.42 9.93 13.77
CA PRO A 540 14.33 10.46 14.79
C PRO A 540 15.45 11.31 14.18
N MET A 541 15.93 10.98 12.99
CA MET A 541 16.97 11.75 12.30
C MET A 541 16.51 13.19 12.01
N VAL A 542 15.31 13.37 11.45
CA VAL A 542 14.77 14.71 11.17
C VAL A 542 14.50 15.48 12.46
N VAL A 543 14.00 14.83 13.51
CA VAL A 543 13.84 15.44 14.84
C VAL A 543 15.18 16.01 15.33
N VAL A 544 16.25 15.22 15.28
CA VAL A 544 17.60 15.65 15.70
C VAL A 544 18.11 16.80 14.83
N ILE A 545 17.98 16.71 13.50
CA ILE A 545 18.43 17.76 12.56
C ILE A 545 17.71 19.08 12.84
N LYS A 546 16.37 19.06 12.97
CA LYS A 546 15.56 20.27 13.22
C LYS A 546 15.89 20.90 14.57
N ILE A 547 16.12 20.08 15.60
CA ILE A 547 16.59 20.59 16.89
C ILE A 547 17.95 21.25 16.70
N ILE A 548 18.95 20.57 16.12
CA ILE A 548 20.32 21.08 15.92
C ILE A 548 20.36 22.39 15.10
N GLN A 549 19.49 22.55 14.11
CA GLN A 549 19.41 23.75 13.28
C GLN A 549 18.69 24.93 13.93
N SER A 550 17.95 24.71 15.02
CA SER A 550 17.24 25.78 15.72
C SER A 550 18.12 26.48 16.75
N ASP A 551 18.01 27.80 16.83
CA ASP A 551 18.76 28.61 17.79
C ASP A 551 18.11 28.63 19.18
N GLY A 552 18.93 28.77 20.22
CA GLY A 552 18.49 28.96 21.61
C GLY A 552 18.72 27.77 22.56
N PRO A 553 18.22 27.86 23.80
CA PRO A 553 18.26 26.76 24.77
C PRO A 553 17.45 25.54 24.30
N LEU A 554 17.84 24.33 24.72
CA LEU A 554 17.24 23.06 24.23
C LEU A 554 15.70 23.02 24.32
N ILE A 555 15.13 23.48 25.44
CA ILE A 555 13.68 23.47 25.67
C ILE A 555 12.96 24.44 24.71
N GLU A 556 13.55 25.61 24.46
CA GLU A 556 13.00 26.61 23.55
C GLU A 556 13.09 26.14 22.11
N ARG A 557 14.19 25.48 21.73
CA ARG A 557 14.36 24.85 20.42
C ARG A 557 13.27 23.81 20.16
N ILE A 558 13.07 22.89 21.09
CA ILE A 558 12.03 21.84 20.97
C ILE A 558 10.64 22.48 20.82
N LYS A 559 10.31 23.47 21.64
CA LYS A 559 9.03 24.18 21.54
C LYS A 559 8.87 24.93 20.21
N ALA A 560 9.94 25.54 19.71
CA ALA A 560 9.93 26.28 18.46
C ALA A 560 9.69 25.38 17.24
N VAL A 561 10.33 24.20 17.18
CA VAL A 561 10.15 23.26 16.06
C VAL A 561 8.89 22.42 16.16
N ALA A 562 8.37 22.22 17.37
CA ALA A 562 7.10 21.53 17.61
C ALA A 562 5.87 22.40 17.31
N ALA A 563 6.02 23.72 17.34
CA ALA A 563 4.93 24.63 16.99
C ALA A 563 4.65 24.57 15.47
N PRO A 564 3.37 24.63 15.04
CA PRO A 564 3.04 24.82 13.63
C PRO A 564 3.68 26.12 13.11
N VAL A 565 4.08 26.14 11.84
CA VAL A 565 4.89 27.21 11.24
C VAL A 565 4.29 28.59 11.52
N ARG A 566 5.03 29.43 12.24
CA ARG A 566 4.65 30.83 12.53
C ARG A 566 4.94 31.73 11.35
N GLY A 567 3.91 32.46 10.91
CA GLY A 567 4.01 33.53 9.92
C GLY A 567 3.86 33.04 8.48
N GLY A 568 2.76 33.42 7.83
CA GLY A 568 2.57 33.30 6.38
C GLY A 568 2.15 31.92 5.83
N ALA A 569 2.45 30.81 6.52
CA ALA A 569 2.03 29.46 6.12
C ALA A 569 1.05 28.85 7.15
N SER A 570 -0.17 29.39 7.23
CA SER A 570 -1.26 28.65 7.87
C SER A 570 -1.35 27.25 7.23
N SER A 571 -1.55 26.21 8.04
CA SER A 571 -1.79 24.84 7.57
C SER A 571 -3.00 24.76 6.65
N ARG A 572 -3.85 25.81 6.61
CA ARG A 572 -4.95 25.97 5.66
C ARG A 572 -4.50 26.40 4.25
N PRO A 573 -5.25 26.03 3.20
CA PRO A 573 -5.04 26.53 1.85
C PRO A 573 -5.23 28.05 1.79
N ALA A 574 -4.50 28.73 0.90
CA ALA A 574 -4.50 30.19 0.81
C ALA A 574 -5.91 30.79 0.63
N ASP A 575 -6.76 30.14 -0.17
CA ASP A 575 -8.12 30.60 -0.49
C ASP A 575 -9.12 30.50 0.69
N HIS A 576 -8.75 29.78 1.76
CA HIS A 576 -9.59 29.59 2.95
C HIS A 576 -9.01 30.25 4.20
N ARG A 577 -7.96 31.07 4.06
CA ARG A 577 -7.43 31.87 5.16
C ARG A 577 -8.33 33.09 5.38
N SER A 578 -8.62 33.39 6.65
CA SER A 578 -9.28 34.67 6.96
C SER A 578 -8.29 35.83 6.73
N PRO A 579 -8.74 37.04 6.33
CA PRO A 579 -7.86 38.20 6.17
C PRO A 579 -7.08 38.57 7.45
N LYS A 580 -7.61 38.18 8.62
CA LYS A 580 -6.97 38.35 9.93
C LYS A 580 -5.84 37.35 10.17
N GLU A 581 -5.83 36.17 9.54
CA GLU A 581 -4.74 35.20 9.71
C GLU A 581 -3.47 35.57 8.93
N LEU A 582 -3.58 36.43 7.91
CA LEU A 582 -2.40 36.97 7.21
C LEU A 582 -1.64 38.04 8.02
N SER A 583 -2.18 38.51 9.15
CA SER A 583 -1.72 39.74 9.80
C SER A 583 -1.33 39.61 11.27
N TYR A 584 -1.47 38.45 11.91
CA TYR A 584 -1.16 38.31 13.34
C TYR A 584 -0.37 37.04 13.71
N PRO A 585 0.79 37.16 14.39
CA PRO A 585 1.47 36.01 14.98
C PRO A 585 0.72 35.49 16.20
N LEU A 586 0.48 34.18 16.27
CA LEU A 586 -0.05 33.50 17.46
C LEU A 586 1.06 33.36 18.51
N ASP A 587 0.89 34.04 19.65
CA ASP A 587 1.76 34.02 20.85
C ASP A 587 1.83 32.60 21.46
N PRO A 588 3.03 32.07 21.80
CA PRO A 588 3.18 30.73 22.38
C PRO A 588 2.58 30.58 23.78
N ASN A 589 2.26 31.67 24.46
CA ASN A 589 1.82 31.64 25.86
C ASN A 589 0.30 31.79 26.05
N GLY A 590 -0.51 31.80 25.00
CA GLY A 590 -1.98 31.77 25.14
C GLY A 590 -2.59 33.00 25.84
N ASN A 591 -1.87 34.11 25.95
CA ASN A 591 -2.44 35.35 26.46
C ASN A 591 -3.24 36.05 25.35
N LYS A 592 -4.58 35.99 25.44
CA LYS A 592 -5.47 36.94 24.75
C LYS A 592 -5.31 38.32 25.39
N GLY A 593 -4.19 39.00 25.11
CA GLY A 593 -3.91 40.35 25.57
C GLY A 593 -3.60 41.26 24.39
N LEU A 594 -4.47 42.23 24.12
CA LEU A 594 -4.24 43.31 23.17
C LEU A 594 -2.86 43.95 23.39
N LEU A 595 -2.00 43.89 22.37
CA LEU A 595 -0.90 44.85 22.23
C LEU A 595 -1.02 45.52 20.86
N MET A 596 -1.81 46.60 20.83
CA MET A 596 -1.65 47.67 19.85
C MET A 596 -0.30 48.34 20.07
N LYS A 597 0.62 48.21 19.11
CA LYS A 597 1.54 49.30 18.75
C LYS A 597 1.70 49.30 17.24
N GLY A 598 1.11 50.31 16.59
CA GLY A 598 1.26 50.55 15.16
C GLY A 598 2.69 50.95 14.79
N PRO A 599 3.05 50.90 13.50
CA PRO A 599 4.40 51.18 13.04
C PRO A 599 4.71 52.69 13.15
N THR A 600 5.70 53.03 13.97
CA THR A 600 6.35 54.35 13.93
C THR A 600 7.23 54.43 12.68
N HIS A 601 6.80 55.22 11.69
CA HIS A 601 7.64 55.68 10.60
C HIS A 601 8.86 56.42 11.16
N THR A 602 10.07 55.95 10.83
CA THR A 602 11.30 56.72 11.01
C THR A 602 11.65 57.33 9.67
N ILE A 603 11.42 58.63 9.52
CA ILE A 603 11.90 59.44 8.40
C ILE A 603 13.37 59.77 8.70
N VAL A 604 14.28 59.31 7.84
CA VAL A 604 15.68 59.76 7.87
C VAL A 604 15.77 60.98 6.95
N GLU A 605 15.73 62.17 7.53
CA GLU A 605 16.17 63.39 6.85
C GLU A 605 17.70 63.32 6.67
N THR A 606 18.16 63.39 5.43
CA THR A 606 19.57 63.58 5.10
C THR A 606 19.77 65.06 4.79
N MET A 607 20.42 65.78 5.70
CA MET A 607 21.04 67.08 5.44
C MET A 607 22.55 66.95 5.60
N MET A 608 23.26 66.93 4.47
CA MET A 608 24.44 67.75 4.16
C MET A 608 24.88 67.47 2.73
#